data_AF-A0A1H9KQ93-F1
#
_entry.id   AF-A0A1H9KQ93-F1
#
_cell.length_a   1.000
_cell.length_b   1.000
_cell.length_c   1.000
_cell.angle_alpha   90.00
_cell.angle_beta   90.00
_cell.angle_gamma   90.00
#
_symmetry.space_group_name_H-M   'P 1'
#
loop_
_entity.id
_entity.type
_entity.pdbx_description
1 polymer ?
#
loop_
_entity_poly.entity_id
_entity_poly.type
_entity_poly.pdbx_seq_one_letter_code
_entity_poly.pdbx_strand_id
1 'polypeptide(L)'
;MFKKLKEQKGFTLAELLVVVAIIGVLVAISIPIFSGQLEKSRDAVTVANLRSAYAEAQVAYMTETTSGNATYTDKSSTSTAGEATVAVTNVIAKGKKDDDFSGLVTDLPFADKQSGFDAMDNAPGKYTVTFTYGSNGEISSIAVE
;
A
#
# COMPACT_ATOMS: atom_id res chain seq x y z
N MET A 1 15.68 -73.26 5.04
CA MET A 1 15.42 -72.10 4.16
C MET A 1 15.57 -70.83 4.99
N PHE A 2 16.72 -70.16 4.95
CA PHE A 2 16.96 -68.96 5.78
C PHE A 2 16.34 -67.73 5.10
N LYS A 3 15.32 -67.15 5.73
CA LYS A 3 14.64 -65.93 5.27
C LYS A 3 15.50 -64.74 5.66
N LYS A 4 16.16 -64.09 4.69
CA LYS A 4 16.91 -62.84 4.91
C LYS A 4 15.96 -61.77 5.46
N LEU A 5 16.20 -61.31 6.68
CA LEU A 5 15.57 -60.10 7.23
C LEU A 5 16.11 -58.91 6.41
N LYS A 6 15.21 -58.17 5.75
CA LYS A 6 15.57 -56.91 5.07
C LYS A 6 16.05 -55.93 6.13
N GLU A 7 17.29 -55.45 6.01
CA GLU A 7 17.78 -54.33 6.83
C GLU A 7 16.93 -53.10 6.54
N GLN A 8 16.12 -52.70 7.51
CA GLN A 8 15.43 -51.40 7.52
C GLN A 8 16.50 -50.35 7.81
N LYS A 9 17.04 -49.71 6.77
CA LYS A 9 17.92 -48.54 6.93
C LYS A 9 17.07 -47.40 7.50
N GLY A 10 17.16 -47.17 8.81
CA GLY A 10 16.55 -46.04 9.48
C GLY A 10 17.30 -44.73 9.22
N PHE A 11 16.61 -43.61 9.35
CA PHE A 11 17.18 -42.27 9.27
C PHE A 11 18.13 -42.04 10.45
N THR A 12 19.34 -41.55 10.19
CA THR A 12 20.31 -41.27 11.25
C THR A 12 20.06 -39.90 11.87
N LEU A 13 20.33 -39.75 13.17
CA LEU A 13 20.27 -38.45 13.84
C LEU A 13 21.26 -37.44 13.24
N ALA A 14 22.40 -37.92 12.73
CA ALA A 14 23.40 -37.09 12.07
C ALA A 14 22.88 -36.51 10.75
N GLU A 15 22.15 -37.30 9.94
CA GLU A 15 21.49 -36.81 8.73
C GLU A 15 20.45 -35.74 9.06
N LEU A 16 19.66 -35.93 10.12
CA LEU A 16 18.69 -34.92 10.54
C LEU A 16 19.38 -33.62 10.99
N LEU A 17 20.47 -33.74 11.73
CA LEU A 17 21.19 -32.59 12.29
C LEU A 17 21.79 -31.71 11.20
N VAL A 18 22.44 -32.31 10.19
CA VAL A 18 23.02 -31.54 9.07
C VAL A 18 21.93 -30.82 8.28
N VAL A 19 20.77 -31.45 8.06
CA VAL A 19 19.65 -30.82 7.34
C VAL A 19 19.12 -29.61 8.08
N VAL A 20 18.87 -29.72 9.39
CA VAL A 20 18.37 -28.59 10.19
C VAL A 20 19.40 -27.47 10.26
N ALA A 21 20.70 -27.80 10.31
CA ALA A 21 21.77 -26.80 10.27
C ALA A 21 21.75 -25.98 8.96
N ILE A 22 21.60 -26.64 7.81
CA ILE A 22 21.51 -25.96 6.50
C ILE A 22 20.23 -25.11 6.42
N ILE A 23 19.08 -25.63 6.84
CA ILE A 23 17.82 -24.87 6.88
C ILE A 23 17.95 -23.63 7.77
N GLY A 24 18.63 -23.75 8.92
CA GLY A 24 18.89 -22.62 9.81
C GLY A 24 19.64 -21.46 9.13
N VAL A 25 20.68 -21.78 8.35
CA VAL A 25 21.44 -20.77 7.58
C VAL A 25 20.58 -20.11 6.50
N LEU A 26 19.79 -20.91 5.77
CA LEU A 26 18.91 -20.38 4.72
C LEU A 26 17.84 -19.45 5.30
N VAL A 27 17.22 -19.84 6.42
CA VAL A 27 16.18 -19.04 7.09
C VAL A 27 16.74 -17.72 7.63
N ALA A 28 17.95 -17.74 8.21
CA ALA A 28 18.59 -16.54 8.77
C ALA A 28 18.76 -15.42 7.72
N ILE A 29 19.10 -15.77 6.47
CA ILE A 29 19.24 -14.80 5.38
C ILE A 29 17.89 -14.49 4.73
N SER A 30 17.01 -15.49 4.60
CA SER A 30 15.76 -15.35 3.85
C SER A 30 14.73 -14.46 4.56
N ILE A 31 14.63 -14.51 5.89
CA ILE A 31 13.64 -13.73 6.65
C ILE A 31 13.76 -12.21 6.42
N PRO A 32 14.92 -11.55 6.61
CA PRO A 32 15.00 -10.10 6.44
C PRO A 32 14.75 -9.67 4.99
N ILE A 33 15.26 -10.43 4.02
CA ILE A 33 15.06 -10.14 2.59
C ILE A 33 13.58 -10.24 2.22
N PHE A 34 12.93 -11.34 2.61
CA PHE A 34 11.51 -11.55 2.30
C PHE A 34 10.63 -10.53 3.01
N SER A 35 10.95 -10.17 4.26
CA SER A 35 10.20 -9.14 4.99
C SER A 35 10.27 -7.78 4.30
N GLY A 36 11.44 -7.35 3.83
CA GLY A 36 11.57 -6.08 3.10
C GLY A 36 10.84 -6.09 1.75
N GLN A 37 10.90 -7.21 1.00
CA GLN A 37 10.16 -7.34 -0.26
C GLN A 37 8.64 -7.35 -0.04
N LEU A 38 8.19 -7.98 1.04
CA LEU A 38 6.78 -8.01 1.40
C LEU A 38 6.28 -6.59 1.71
N GLU A 39 7.05 -5.79 2.44
CA GLU A 39 6.67 -4.41 2.76
C GLU A 39 6.61 -3.53 1.51
N LYS A 40 7.64 -3.57 0.67
CA LYS A 40 7.63 -2.86 -0.63
C LYS A 40 6.45 -3.25 -1.52
N SER A 41 6.04 -4.52 -1.48
CA SER A 41 4.86 -4.99 -2.22
C SER A 41 3.56 -4.41 -1.66
N ARG A 42 3.46 -4.20 -0.35
CA ARG A 42 2.31 -3.59 0.32
C ARG A 42 2.24 -2.10 0.01
N ASP A 43 3.38 -1.42 -0.02
CA ASP A 43 3.49 -0.01 -0.41
C ASP A 43 3.12 0.21 -1.87
N ALA A 44 3.58 -0.66 -2.77
CA ALA A 44 3.17 -0.64 -4.17
C ALA A 44 1.64 -0.76 -4.35
N VAL A 45 0.99 -1.58 -3.51
CA VAL A 45 -0.49 -1.68 -3.51
C VAL A 45 -1.12 -0.39 -2.99
N THR A 46 -0.60 0.21 -1.93
CA THR A 46 -1.10 1.50 -1.41
C THR A 46 -1.00 2.59 -2.47
N VAL A 47 0.15 2.73 -3.13
CA VAL A 47 0.36 3.70 -4.20
C VAL A 47 -0.57 3.43 -5.39
N ALA A 48 -0.81 2.16 -5.77
CA ALA A 48 -1.77 1.82 -6.80
C ALA A 48 -3.21 2.19 -6.42
N ASN A 49 -3.60 2.03 -5.15
CA ASN A 49 -4.90 2.45 -4.64
C ASN A 49 -5.02 3.98 -4.66
N LEU A 50 -3.96 4.72 -4.32
CA LEU A 50 -3.93 6.18 -4.42
C LEU A 50 -4.08 6.68 -5.86
N ARG A 51 -3.44 6.02 -6.84
CA ARG A 51 -3.66 6.34 -8.27
C ARG A 51 -5.11 6.12 -8.69
N SER A 52 -5.71 5.03 -8.21
CA SER A 52 -7.13 4.74 -8.47
C SER A 52 -8.04 5.79 -7.84
N ALA A 53 -7.77 6.18 -6.59
CA ALA A 53 -8.51 7.22 -5.89
C ALA A 53 -8.40 8.58 -6.60
N TYR A 54 -7.20 8.95 -7.06
CA TYR A 54 -6.99 10.16 -7.85
C TYR A 54 -7.80 10.13 -9.16
N ALA A 55 -7.82 9.01 -9.88
CA ALA A 55 -8.60 8.89 -11.10
C ALA A 55 -10.11 9.03 -10.83
N GLU A 56 -10.61 8.42 -9.75
CA GLU A 56 -12.00 8.55 -9.31
C GLU A 56 -12.33 10.02 -8.94
N ALA A 57 -11.42 10.68 -8.21
CA ALA A 57 -11.57 12.06 -7.83
C ALA A 57 -11.61 13.00 -9.04
N GLN A 58 -10.76 12.77 -10.05
CA GLN A 58 -10.74 13.56 -11.27
C GLN A 58 -12.05 13.43 -12.05
N VAL A 59 -12.59 12.21 -12.17
CA VAL A 59 -13.88 11.99 -12.86
C VAL A 59 -15.02 12.67 -12.10
N ALA A 60 -15.06 12.56 -10.78
CA ALA A 60 -16.08 13.20 -9.96
C ALA A 60 -16.00 14.74 -10.01
N TYR A 61 -14.78 15.30 -10.06
CA TYR A 61 -14.58 16.74 -10.26
C TYR A 61 -15.07 17.19 -11.65
N MET A 62 -14.69 16.48 -12.72
CA MET A 62 -15.07 16.85 -14.09
C MET A 62 -16.57 16.68 -14.39
N THR A 63 -17.25 15.80 -13.66
CA THR A 63 -18.70 15.56 -13.80
C THR A 63 -19.53 16.30 -12.75
N GLU A 64 -18.88 16.98 -11.81
CA GLU A 64 -19.48 17.69 -10.67
C GLU A 64 -20.49 16.80 -9.90
N THR A 65 -20.23 15.49 -9.85
CA THR A 65 -21.17 14.49 -9.36
C THR A 65 -20.49 13.51 -8.41
N THR A 66 -21.17 13.18 -7.32
CA THR A 66 -20.80 12.09 -6.41
C THR A 66 -21.12 10.74 -7.05
N SER A 67 -20.12 9.86 -7.13
CA SER A 67 -20.27 8.52 -7.71
C SER A 67 -19.31 7.55 -7.05
N GLY A 68 -19.78 6.33 -6.78
CA GLY A 68 -18.97 5.31 -6.14
C GLY A 68 -18.54 5.70 -4.72
N ASN A 69 -17.23 5.69 -4.47
CA ASN A 69 -16.63 6.10 -3.20
C ASN A 69 -16.24 7.59 -3.17
N ALA A 70 -16.30 8.27 -4.32
CA ALA A 70 -15.98 9.69 -4.46
C ALA A 70 -17.20 10.59 -4.21
N THR A 71 -17.05 11.51 -3.27
CA THR A 71 -18.03 12.53 -2.94
C THR A 71 -17.55 13.89 -3.42
N TYR A 72 -18.26 14.48 -4.39
CA TYR A 72 -18.01 15.83 -4.88
C TYR A 72 -18.70 16.85 -3.97
N THR A 73 -18.03 17.95 -3.68
CA THR A 73 -18.58 19.08 -2.93
C THR A 73 -18.06 20.38 -3.52
N ASP A 74 -18.98 21.20 -4.02
CA ASP A 74 -18.69 22.54 -4.52
C ASP A 74 -18.64 23.53 -3.35
N LYS A 75 -17.50 24.21 -3.12
CA LYS A 75 -17.37 25.26 -2.10
C LYS A 75 -17.64 26.66 -2.64
N SER A 76 -18.12 26.81 -3.87
CA SER A 76 -18.57 28.08 -4.47
C SER A 76 -19.55 28.88 -3.59
N SER A 77 -20.28 28.20 -2.69
CA SER A 77 -21.26 28.81 -1.78
C SER A 77 -20.74 29.17 -0.38
N THR A 78 -19.51 28.81 -0.01
CA THR A 78 -18.97 29.12 1.33
C THR A 78 -17.48 29.49 1.29
N SER A 79 -17.24 30.80 1.36
CA SER A 79 -16.03 31.50 1.82
C SER A 79 -14.77 31.58 0.94
N THR A 80 -14.63 30.81 -0.14
CA THR A 80 -13.63 31.09 -1.19
C THR A 80 -14.22 30.72 -2.55
N ALA A 81 -14.57 31.70 -3.37
CA ALA A 81 -15.17 31.46 -4.68
C ALA A 81 -14.21 30.65 -5.58
N GLY A 82 -14.65 29.48 -6.04
CA GLY A 82 -13.95 28.67 -7.04
C GLY A 82 -13.14 27.48 -6.52
N GLU A 83 -13.27 27.08 -5.25
CA GLU A 83 -12.69 25.83 -4.75
C GLU A 83 -13.72 24.71 -4.75
N ALA A 84 -13.32 23.50 -5.15
CA ALA A 84 -14.14 22.29 -5.01
C ALA A 84 -13.33 21.21 -4.29
N THR A 85 -14.02 20.31 -3.59
CA THR A 85 -13.37 19.18 -2.93
C THR A 85 -13.97 17.87 -3.39
N VAL A 86 -13.12 16.86 -3.55
CA VAL A 86 -13.55 15.49 -3.79
C VAL A 86 -12.95 14.57 -2.74
N ALA A 87 -13.79 13.98 -1.90
CA ALA A 87 -13.40 13.02 -0.88
C ALA A 87 -13.63 11.60 -1.41
N VAL A 88 -12.56 10.82 -1.57
CA VAL A 88 -12.62 9.41 -1.97
C VAL A 88 -12.45 8.55 -0.73
N THR A 89 -13.51 7.83 -0.39
CA THR A 89 -13.54 6.94 0.79
C THR A 89 -12.98 5.55 0.47
N ASN A 90 -12.70 4.76 1.51
CA ASN A 90 -12.26 3.36 1.39
C ASN A 90 -10.94 3.16 0.63
N VAL A 91 -10.03 4.13 0.64
CA VAL A 91 -8.69 3.96 0.08
C VAL A 91 -7.88 3.09 1.04
N ILE A 92 -7.44 1.91 0.58
CA ILE A 92 -6.78 0.94 1.45
C ILE A 92 -5.27 1.18 1.44
N ALA A 93 -4.70 1.48 2.60
CA ALA A 93 -3.27 1.42 2.82
C ALA A 93 -2.89 0.07 3.42
N LYS A 94 -1.88 -0.56 2.84
CA LYS A 94 -1.35 -1.85 3.33
C LYS A 94 0.04 -1.71 3.93
N GLY A 95 0.74 -0.60 3.73
CA GLY A 95 2.08 -0.36 4.25
C GLY A 95 2.14 -0.38 5.78
N LYS A 96 3.35 -0.57 6.32
CA LYS A 96 3.69 -0.40 7.73
C LYS A 96 4.97 0.40 7.80
N LYS A 97 4.83 1.67 8.20
CA LYS A 97 5.88 2.61 8.58
C LYS A 97 7.16 2.42 7.77
N ASP A 98 7.19 3.05 6.61
CA ASP A 98 8.38 3.15 5.78
C ASP A 98 8.76 4.63 5.55
N ASP A 99 9.91 4.85 4.93
CA ASP A 99 10.34 6.16 4.44
C ASP A 99 9.61 6.44 3.11
N ASP A 100 8.39 6.97 3.19
CA ASP A 100 7.62 7.47 2.05
C ASP A 100 7.20 6.37 1.05
N PHE A 101 6.53 5.32 1.53
CA PHE A 101 6.09 4.15 0.75
C PHE A 101 7.23 3.54 -0.10
N SER A 102 8.39 3.27 0.51
CA SER A 102 9.59 2.77 -0.18
C SER A 102 10.07 3.69 -1.34
N GLY A 103 9.79 4.99 -1.27
CA GLY A 103 10.10 5.97 -2.32
C GLY A 103 9.18 5.92 -3.55
N LEU A 104 8.10 5.12 -3.51
CA LEU A 104 7.17 4.94 -4.64
C LEU A 104 6.19 6.10 -4.82
N VAL A 105 6.13 7.03 -3.86
CA VAL A 105 5.41 8.32 -3.93
C VAL A 105 5.73 9.15 -5.17
N THR A 106 6.96 9.01 -5.69
CA THR A 106 7.42 9.76 -6.86
C THR A 106 6.62 9.43 -8.13
N ASP A 107 6.05 8.23 -8.20
CA ASP A 107 5.25 7.73 -9.30
C ASP A 107 3.75 8.12 -9.22
N LEU A 108 3.37 8.96 -8.25
CA LEU A 108 2.01 9.48 -8.14
C LEU A 108 1.78 10.63 -9.14
N PRO A 109 0.60 10.68 -9.78
CA PRO A 109 0.31 11.61 -10.88
C PRO A 109 -0.12 13.02 -10.41
N PHE A 110 0.08 13.38 -9.14
CA PHE A 110 -0.30 14.68 -8.57
C PHE A 110 0.90 15.40 -7.96
N ALA A 111 0.83 16.74 -7.88
CA ALA A 111 1.96 17.60 -7.53
C ALA A 111 2.38 17.49 -6.06
N ASP A 112 1.42 17.27 -5.17
CA ASP A 112 1.66 17.12 -3.73
C ASP A 112 1.89 15.65 -3.36
N LYS A 113 3.12 15.18 -3.56
CA LYS A 113 3.45 13.75 -3.55
C LYS A 113 3.65 13.15 -2.16
N GLN A 114 3.80 13.99 -1.14
CA GLN A 114 4.20 13.56 0.20
C GLN A 114 3.29 14.10 1.29
N SER A 115 2.86 15.36 1.17
CA SER A 115 2.18 16.00 2.29
C SER A 115 0.75 15.48 2.39
N GLY A 116 0.44 14.90 3.55
CA GLY A 116 -0.87 14.33 3.85
C GLY A 116 -0.92 12.79 3.94
N PHE A 117 0.05 12.04 3.39
CA PHE A 117 -0.05 10.56 3.39
C PHE A 117 0.66 9.87 4.56
N ASP A 118 1.28 10.61 5.48
CA ASP A 118 1.99 10.05 6.65
C ASP A 118 1.10 9.09 7.46
N ALA A 119 -0.19 9.39 7.59
CA ALA A 119 -1.14 8.53 8.30
C ALA A 119 -1.32 7.17 7.61
N MET A 120 -1.28 7.13 6.27
CA MET A 120 -1.40 5.92 5.45
C MET A 120 -0.09 5.13 5.37
N ASP A 121 1.06 5.81 5.46
CA ASP A 121 2.36 5.14 5.49
C ASP A 121 2.59 4.47 6.85
N ASN A 122 2.28 5.17 7.95
CA ASN A 122 2.55 4.69 9.30
C ASN A 122 1.63 3.54 9.75
N ALA A 123 0.45 3.37 9.15
CA ALA A 123 -0.49 2.34 9.56
C ALA A 123 -1.29 1.73 8.39
N PRO A 124 -1.48 0.40 8.36
CA PRO A 124 -2.40 -0.22 7.42
C PRO A 124 -3.84 0.06 7.87
N GLY A 125 -4.71 0.38 6.92
CA GLY A 125 -6.07 0.80 7.22
C GLY A 125 -6.87 1.20 6.00
N LYS A 126 -8.08 1.68 6.26
CA LYS A 126 -8.93 2.35 5.27
C LYS A 126 -8.90 3.83 5.58
N TYR A 127 -8.70 4.63 4.55
CA TYR A 127 -8.55 6.07 4.65
C TYR A 127 -9.49 6.77 3.68
N THR A 128 -9.79 8.02 4.01
CA THR A 128 -10.48 8.94 3.11
C THR A 128 -9.45 9.94 2.60
N VAL A 129 -9.27 9.98 1.28
CA VAL A 129 -8.35 10.92 0.63
C VAL A 129 -9.17 12.03 0.01
N THR A 130 -8.96 13.25 0.48
CA THR A 130 -9.66 14.44 0.02
C THR A 130 -8.76 15.28 -0.86
N PHE A 131 -9.15 15.44 -2.12
CA PHE A 131 -8.50 16.30 -3.09
C PHE A 131 -9.21 17.65 -3.13
N THR A 132 -8.49 18.73 -2.86
CA THR A 132 -9.02 20.09 -3.01
C THR A 132 -8.52 20.65 -4.34
N TYR A 133 -9.44 21.16 -5.15
CA TYR A 133 -9.18 21.78 -6.44
C TYR A 133 -9.31 23.29 -6.31
N GLY A 134 -8.31 24.00 -6.81
CA GLY A 134 -8.33 25.45 -6.92
C GLY A 134 -9.18 25.93 -8.10
N SER A 135 -9.33 27.25 -8.21
CA SER A 135 -10.10 27.89 -9.28
C SER A 135 -9.53 27.71 -10.70
N ASN A 136 -8.28 27.23 -10.80
CA ASN A 136 -7.63 26.84 -12.04
C ASN A 136 -7.87 25.37 -12.43
N GLY A 137 -8.62 24.62 -11.62
CA GLY A 137 -8.87 23.19 -11.81
C GLY A 137 -7.69 22.27 -11.47
N GLU A 138 -6.61 22.81 -10.92
CA GLU A 138 -5.49 22.03 -10.40
C GLU A 138 -5.73 21.68 -8.93
N ILE A 139 -5.12 20.58 -8.48
CA ILE A 139 -5.14 20.21 -7.06
C ILE A 139 -4.30 21.23 -6.28
N SER A 140 -4.94 21.91 -5.33
CA SER A 140 -4.31 22.88 -4.43
C SER A 140 -3.80 22.25 -3.14
N SER A 141 -4.45 21.19 -2.64
CA SER A 141 -4.01 20.45 -1.46
C SER A 141 -4.65 19.07 -1.37
N ILE A 142 -3.97 18.14 -0.69
CA ILE A 142 -4.47 16.81 -0.39
C ILE A 142 -4.52 16.60 1.13
N ALA A 143 -5.61 16.04 1.62
CA ALA A 143 -5.76 15.65 3.03
C ALA A 143 -6.14 14.17 3.12
N VAL A 144 -5.68 13.52 4.18
CA VAL A 144 -5.97 12.11 4.45
C VAL A 144 -6.44 11.97 5.89
N GLU A 145 -7.56 11.28 6.06
CA GLU A 145 -8.19 10.96 7.34
C GLU A 145 -8.45 9.46 7.50
#